data_AF-A0A0F5VJA9-F1
#
_entry.id   AF-A0A0F5VJA9-F1
#
_cell.length_a   1.000
_cell.length_b   1.000
_cell.length_c   1.000
_cell.angle_alpha   90.00
_cell.angle_beta   90.00
_cell.angle_gamma   90.00
#
_symmetry.space_group_name_H-M   'P 1'
#
loop_
_entity.id
_entity.type
_entity.pdbx_description
1 polymer ?
#
loop_
_entity_poly.entity_id
_entity_poly.type
_entity_poly.pdbx_seq_one_letter_code
_entity_poly.pdbx_strand_id
1 'polypeptide(L)'
;KGTPGRTSPPGGRAAGGAAPRRGTAPAPPSAAADQAVPAAGPITTVAPGDKRYKDLVQGWNQRWSSAPERICLAETTAQVRSVVQAAGTAGKRLTVRSGGHCFEDWVFNPDVQ
;
A
#
# COMPACT_ATOMS: atom_id res chain seq x y z
N LYS A 1 58.30 -55.66 23.06
CA LYS A 1 57.60 -54.48 23.65
C LYS A 1 56.95 -53.73 22.48
N GLY A 2 55.70 -53.91 22.04
CA GLY A 2 54.46 -54.26 22.74
C GLY A 2 53.66 -52.98 23.04
N THR A 3 53.00 -52.39 22.04
CA THR A 3 52.11 -51.21 22.16
C THR A 3 50.79 -51.55 22.85
N PRO A 4 50.11 -50.56 23.47
CA PRO A 4 48.83 -50.08 22.92
C PRO A 4 48.70 -48.55 23.03
N GLY A 5 48.05 -47.81 22.13
CA GLY A 5 46.75 -48.08 21.51
C GLY A 5 45.68 -47.24 22.24
N ARG A 6 45.59 -45.94 21.92
CA ARG A 6 44.60 -45.01 22.49
C ARG A 6 43.23 -45.30 21.88
N THR A 7 42.30 -45.78 22.70
CA THR A 7 40.91 -46.04 22.33
C THR A 7 40.13 -44.73 22.20
N SER A 8 39.33 -44.60 21.14
CA SER A 8 38.29 -43.56 21.01
C SER A 8 36.92 -44.23 21.11
N PRO A 9 35.94 -43.68 21.86
CA PRO A 9 34.58 -44.20 21.88
C PRO A 9 33.82 -43.83 20.58
N PRO A 10 32.79 -44.61 20.19
CA PRO A 10 32.01 -44.38 18.98
C PRO A 10 31.08 -43.17 19.12
N GLY A 11 31.11 -42.26 18.13
CA GLY A 11 30.16 -41.17 18.01
C GLY A 11 28.78 -41.69 17.61
N GLY A 12 27.83 -41.67 18.54
CA GLY A 12 26.42 -41.98 18.29
C GLY A 12 25.76 -40.90 17.43
N ARG A 13 25.17 -41.32 16.30
CA ARG A 13 24.40 -40.44 15.41
C ARG A 13 22.98 -40.29 15.95
N ALA A 14 22.67 -39.16 16.59
CA ALA A 14 21.32 -38.83 17.01
C ALA A 14 20.46 -38.51 15.77
N ALA A 15 19.50 -39.38 15.46
CA ALA A 15 18.46 -39.10 14.48
C ALA A 15 17.46 -38.10 15.08
N GLY A 16 17.55 -36.83 14.68
CA GLY A 16 16.55 -35.83 15.03
C GLY A 16 15.23 -36.11 14.30
N GLY A 17 14.20 -36.48 15.04
CA GLY A 17 12.84 -36.65 14.52
C GLY A 17 12.25 -35.30 14.11
N ALA A 18 11.82 -35.18 12.85
CA ALA A 18 11.10 -34.01 12.35
C ALA A 18 9.64 -34.05 12.83
N ALA A 19 9.26 -33.13 13.72
CA ALA A 19 7.86 -32.91 14.07
C ALA A 19 7.16 -32.16 12.92
N PRO A 20 5.95 -32.55 12.50
CA PRO A 20 5.23 -31.85 11.44
C PRO A 20 4.80 -30.46 11.91
N ARG A 21 5.09 -29.45 11.07
CA ARG A 21 4.58 -28.08 11.25
C ARG A 21 3.08 -28.06 10.98
N ARG A 22 2.29 -27.68 11.97
CA ARG A 22 0.86 -27.37 11.83
C ARG A 22 0.75 -26.07 11.02
N GLY A 23 0.15 -26.14 9.83
CA GLY A 23 -0.05 -24.98 8.97
C GLY A 23 -1.06 -24.01 9.59
N THR A 24 -0.74 -22.71 9.55
CA THR A 24 -1.67 -21.63 9.88
C THR A 24 -2.67 -21.46 8.74
N ALA A 25 -3.95 -21.70 9.01
CA ALA A 25 -5.02 -21.38 8.06
C ALA A 25 -5.09 -19.85 7.84
N PRO A 26 -5.43 -19.38 6.63
CA PRO A 26 -5.64 -17.96 6.38
C PRO A 26 -6.83 -17.45 7.20
N ALA A 27 -6.66 -16.28 7.81
CA ALA A 27 -7.75 -15.60 8.51
C ALA A 27 -8.83 -15.18 7.49
N PRO A 28 -10.13 -15.28 7.84
CA PRO A 28 -11.18 -14.76 6.98
C PRO A 28 -11.01 -13.25 6.78
N PRO A 29 -11.44 -12.69 5.64
CA PRO A 29 -11.40 -11.25 5.43
C PRO A 29 -12.19 -10.55 6.54
N SER A 30 -11.58 -9.55 7.17
CA SER A 30 -12.27 -8.71 8.13
C SER A 30 -13.40 -8.00 7.40
N ALA A 31 -14.64 -8.39 7.69
CA ALA A 31 -15.82 -7.61 7.35
C ALA A 31 -15.79 -6.36 8.24
N ALA A 32 -14.91 -5.41 7.92
CA ALA A 32 -15.08 -4.04 8.37
C ALA A 32 -16.46 -3.64 7.87
N ALA A 33 -17.39 -3.56 8.82
CA ALA A 33 -18.81 -3.42 8.58
C ALA A 33 -19.05 -2.36 7.51
N ASP A 34 -19.94 -2.68 6.57
CA ASP A 34 -20.67 -1.74 5.74
C ASP A 34 -21.56 -0.90 6.68
N GLN A 35 -20.92 -0.13 7.56
CA GLN A 35 -21.60 0.84 8.39
C GLN A 35 -22.17 1.81 7.39
N ALA A 36 -23.50 1.89 7.34
CA ALA A 36 -24.23 2.80 6.50
C ALA A 36 -23.71 4.21 6.79
N VAL A 37 -22.75 4.64 5.98
CA VAL A 37 -22.27 6.01 6.00
C VAL A 37 -23.46 6.87 5.57
N PRO A 38 -23.74 7.97 6.29
CA PRO A 38 -24.73 8.92 5.80
C PRO A 38 -24.38 9.27 4.35
N ALA A 39 -25.41 9.40 3.50
CA ALA A 39 -25.23 9.65 2.07
C ALA A 39 -24.15 10.71 1.87
N ALA A 40 -22.99 10.26 1.37
CA ALA A 40 -21.81 11.11 1.37
C ALA A 40 -22.13 12.36 0.56
N GLY A 41 -21.85 13.54 1.13
CA GLY A 41 -22.00 14.80 0.42
C GLY A 41 -21.20 14.82 -0.90
N PRO A 42 -21.43 15.83 -1.74
CA PRO A 42 -20.71 15.93 -3.02
C PRO A 42 -19.19 15.96 -2.78
N ILE A 43 -18.43 15.28 -3.65
CA ILE A 43 -16.98 15.27 -3.60
C ILE A 43 -16.47 16.61 -4.11
N THR A 44 -15.74 17.35 -3.27
CA THR A 44 -15.11 18.59 -3.69
C THR A 44 -14.04 18.27 -4.74
N THR A 45 -14.21 18.82 -5.94
CA THR A 45 -13.30 18.61 -7.07
C THR A 45 -12.61 19.92 -7.43
N VAL A 46 -11.29 19.86 -7.63
CA VAL A 46 -10.46 21.00 -8.02
C VAL A 46 -9.91 20.74 -9.43
N ALA A 47 -10.29 21.57 -10.39
CA ALA A 47 -9.84 21.50 -11.79
C ALA A 47 -8.82 22.61 -12.10
N PRO A 48 -8.07 22.56 -13.23
CA PRO A 48 -7.05 23.54 -13.58
C PRO A 48 -7.48 25.02 -13.54
N GLY A 49 -8.78 25.31 -13.71
CA GLY A 49 -9.33 26.67 -13.61
C GLY A 49 -9.58 27.17 -12.17
N ASP A 50 -9.45 26.32 -11.16
CA ASP A 50 -9.65 26.70 -9.76
C ASP A 50 -8.37 27.33 -9.19
N LYS A 51 -8.52 28.42 -8.44
CA LYS A 51 -7.41 29.11 -7.75
C LYS A 51 -6.57 28.18 -6.86
N ARG A 52 -7.19 27.14 -6.30
CA ARG A 52 -6.54 26.14 -5.43
C ARG A 52 -5.66 25.14 -6.18
N TYR A 53 -5.84 25.02 -7.49
CA TYR A 53 -5.23 23.94 -8.26
C TYR A 53 -3.70 23.96 -8.18
N LYS A 54 -3.09 25.14 -8.33
CA LYS A 54 -1.63 25.31 -8.29
C LYS A 54 -1.02 24.84 -6.96
N ASP A 55 -1.73 25.03 -5.85
CA ASP A 55 -1.27 24.61 -4.52
C ASP A 55 -1.39 23.08 -4.32
N LEU A 56 -2.27 22.44 -5.09
CA LEU A 56 -2.59 21.02 -4.92
C LEU A 56 -1.83 20.10 -5.88
N VAL A 57 -1.29 20.62 -6.98
CA VAL A 57 -0.46 19.87 -7.95
C VAL A 57 1.02 19.80 -7.59
N GLN A 58 1.41 20.38 -6.46
CA GLN A 58 2.78 20.34 -5.94
C GLN A 58 2.78 19.98 -4.45
N GLY A 59 3.81 19.25 -4.05
CA GLY A 59 4.01 18.83 -2.66
C GLY A 59 5.06 19.68 -1.96
N TRP A 60 5.66 19.10 -0.91
CA TRP A 60 6.80 19.72 -0.25
C TRP A 60 8.03 19.75 -1.16
N ASN A 61 8.25 18.66 -1.91
CA ASN A 61 9.33 18.59 -2.88
C ASN A 61 8.94 19.31 -4.17
N GLN A 62 9.37 20.57 -4.29
CA GLN A 62 9.08 21.43 -5.44
C GLN A 62 9.75 20.96 -6.74
N ARG A 63 10.57 19.89 -6.72
CA ARG A 63 11.11 19.27 -7.94
C ARG A 63 10.04 18.54 -8.75
N TRP A 64 8.96 18.10 -8.12
CA TRP A 64 7.92 17.29 -8.73
C TRP A 64 6.58 18.00 -8.73
N SER A 65 5.92 18.01 -9.90
CA SER A 65 4.57 18.55 -10.09
C SER A 65 3.81 17.66 -11.06
N SER A 66 2.52 17.45 -10.81
CA SER A 66 1.62 16.74 -11.76
C SER A 66 0.69 17.72 -12.46
N ALA A 67 -0.03 17.25 -13.49
CA ALA A 67 -1.04 18.04 -14.20
C ALA A 67 -2.35 17.24 -14.40
N PRO A 68 -2.97 16.71 -13.33
CA PRO A 68 -4.21 15.95 -13.43
C PRO A 68 -5.36 16.81 -13.95
N GLU A 69 -6.30 16.21 -14.65
CA GLU A 69 -7.54 16.83 -15.10
C GLU A 69 -8.39 17.32 -13.91
N ARG A 70 -8.29 16.64 -12.76
CA ARG A 70 -8.98 17.00 -11.53
C ARG A 70 -8.34 16.40 -10.28
N ILE A 71 -8.53 17.07 -9.15
CA ILE A 71 -8.11 16.61 -7.82
C ILE A 71 -9.38 16.43 -6.97
N CYS A 72 -9.58 15.24 -6.42
CA CYS A 72 -10.75 14.91 -5.61
C CYS A 72 -10.40 14.99 -4.12
N LEU A 73 -11.00 15.93 -3.39
CA LEU A 73 -10.87 16.04 -1.95
C LEU A 73 -11.95 15.16 -1.28
N ALA A 74 -11.65 13.88 -1.16
CA ALA A 74 -12.53 12.91 -0.53
C ALA A 74 -12.40 12.96 1.00
N GLU A 75 -13.53 13.01 1.69
CA GLU A 75 -13.66 13.09 3.15
C GLU A 75 -14.20 11.78 3.76
N THR A 76 -14.70 10.86 2.94
CA THR A 76 -15.23 9.57 3.38
C THR A 76 -14.72 8.39 2.53
N THR A 77 -14.73 7.20 3.12
CA THR A 77 -14.37 5.95 2.42
C THR A 77 -15.25 5.70 1.21
N ALA A 78 -16.55 6.01 1.29
CA ALA A 78 -17.47 5.84 0.16
C ALA A 78 -17.11 6.76 -1.02
N GLN A 79 -16.67 7.99 -0.75
CA GLN A 79 -16.19 8.91 -1.78
C GLN A 79 -14.90 8.40 -2.42
N VAL A 80 -13.93 7.92 -1.61
CA VAL A 80 -12.71 7.29 -2.14
C VAL A 80 -13.04 6.11 -3.04
N ARG A 81 -13.93 5.21 -2.59
CA ARG A 81 -14.40 4.07 -3.40
C ARG A 81 -15.00 4.55 -4.72
N SER A 82 -15.85 5.56 -4.70
CA SER A 82 -16.47 6.12 -5.92
C SER A 82 -15.43 6.66 -6.90
N VAL A 83 -14.45 7.43 -6.43
CA VAL A 83 -13.38 8.01 -7.27
C VAL A 83 -12.50 6.93 -7.88
N VAL A 84 -12.09 5.94 -7.08
CA VAL A 84 -11.25 4.82 -7.55
C VAL A 84 -12.00 3.97 -8.57
N GLN A 85 -13.27 3.67 -8.32
CA GLN A 85 -14.10 2.94 -9.27
C GLN A 85 -14.25 3.71 -10.58
N ALA A 86 -14.56 5.02 -10.53
CA ALA A 86 -14.69 5.84 -11.72
C ALA A 86 -13.40 5.92 -12.54
N ALA A 87 -12.25 6.10 -11.88
CA ALA A 87 -10.95 6.11 -12.53
C ALA A 87 -10.63 4.75 -13.18
N GLY A 88 -10.89 3.64 -12.47
CA GLY A 88 -10.70 2.28 -12.99
C GLY A 88 -11.59 1.99 -14.19
N THR A 89 -12.87 2.32 -14.13
CA THR A 89 -13.81 2.19 -15.26
C THR A 89 -13.38 3.02 -16.47
N ALA A 90 -12.81 4.21 -16.24
CA ALA A 90 -12.32 5.09 -17.29
C ALA A 90 -10.87 4.78 -17.74
N GLY A 91 -10.20 3.79 -17.14
CA GLY A 91 -8.80 3.46 -17.45
C GLY A 91 -7.79 4.55 -17.09
N LYS A 92 -8.11 5.42 -16.12
CA LYS A 92 -7.26 6.56 -15.74
C LYS A 92 -6.24 6.18 -14.68
N ARG A 93 -5.05 6.75 -14.79
CA ARG A 93 -4.01 6.62 -13.76
C ARG A 93 -4.26 7.62 -12.64
N LEU A 94 -4.45 7.12 -11.43
CA LEU A 94 -4.61 7.93 -10.21
C LEU A 94 -3.38 7.82 -9.30
N THR A 95 -3.20 8.82 -8.44
CA THR A 95 -2.31 8.78 -7.27
C THR A 95 -3.05 9.26 -6.04
N VAL A 96 -2.50 8.98 -4.86
CA VAL A 96 -3.08 9.39 -3.58
C VAL A 96 -2.10 10.32 -2.86
N ARG A 97 -2.62 11.46 -2.41
CA ARG A 97 -1.88 12.45 -1.62
C ARG A 97 -2.47 12.52 -0.21
N SER A 98 -1.61 12.42 0.79
CA SER A 98 -1.90 12.85 2.17
C SER A 98 -1.07 14.11 2.48
N GLY A 99 -0.03 14.02 3.31
CA GLY A 99 0.81 15.18 3.68
C GLY A 99 1.65 15.79 2.56
N GLY A 100 1.94 15.04 1.47
CA GLY A 100 2.69 15.56 0.32
C GLY A 100 4.21 15.63 0.51
N HIS A 101 4.79 14.88 1.44
CA HIS A 101 6.23 14.82 1.71
C HIS A 101 6.99 13.74 0.91
N CYS A 102 6.38 13.15 -0.11
CA CYS A 102 7.06 12.18 -0.96
C CYS A 102 8.24 12.87 -1.66
N PHE A 103 9.42 12.23 -1.62
CA PHE A 103 10.63 12.76 -2.25
C PHE A 103 10.77 12.31 -3.70
N GLU A 104 9.98 11.32 -4.10
CA GLU A 104 9.91 10.75 -5.43
C GLU A 104 8.67 11.26 -6.18
N ASP A 105 8.60 10.95 -7.46
CA ASP A 105 7.53 11.35 -8.35
C ASP A 105 6.27 10.47 -8.23
N TRP A 106 6.15 9.61 -7.22
CA TRP A 106 5.05 8.65 -7.13
C TRP A 106 3.67 9.30 -6.97
N VAL A 107 3.60 10.41 -6.22
CA VAL A 107 2.34 11.14 -5.98
C VAL A 107 2.13 12.20 -7.06
N PHE A 108 3.16 12.99 -7.33
CA PHE A 108 3.15 14.06 -8.33
C PHE A 108 3.75 13.55 -9.66
N ASN A 109 3.23 12.41 -10.12
CA ASN A 109 3.69 11.79 -11.36
C ASN A 109 3.09 12.52 -12.58
N PRO A 110 3.87 12.76 -13.64
CA PRO A 110 3.38 13.46 -14.83
C PRO A 110 2.30 12.69 -15.61
N ASP A 111 2.21 11.37 -15.46
CA ASP A 111 1.24 10.54 -16.18
C ASP A 111 -0.12 10.45 -15.46
N VAL A 112 -0.30 11.14 -14.33
CA VAL A 112 -1.56 11.14 -13.59
C VAL A 112 -2.58 11.99 -14.32
N GLN A 113 -3.82 11.47 -14.35
CA GLN A 113 -4.96 12.08 -15.02
C GLN A 113 -6.03 12.43 -14.01
#